data_AF-A0A5K0X236-F1
#
_entry.id   AF-A0A5K0X236-F1
#
_cell.length_a   1.000
_cell.length_b   1.000
_cell.length_c   1.000
_cell.angle_alpha   90.00
_cell.angle_beta   90.00
_cell.angle_gamma   90.00
#
_symmetry.space_group_name_H-M   'P 1'
#
loop_
_entity.id
_entity.type
_entity.pdbx_description
1 polymer ?
#
loop_
_entity_poly.entity_id
_entity_poly.type
_entity_poly.pdbx_seq_one_letter_code
_entity_poly.pdbx_strand_id
1 'polypeptide(L)'
;MLEVLLLLASINVIGWGVAGRSFDCRPTPVTKFRPHRVTITEFGAVGDGITLNTKAFENAMFYLNSFSDKGGAQLFIPPGRWLTGSFHLISHLTVVLDKEAVILGSE
;
A
#
# COMPACT_ATOMS: atom_id res chain seq x y z
N MET A 1 55.21 -13.45 -40.91
CA MET A 1 54.32 -12.47 -41.58
C MET A 1 52.95 -13.06 -41.96
N LEU A 2 52.79 -14.40 -42.03
CA LEU A 2 51.51 -15.04 -42.41
C LEU A 2 50.52 -15.19 -41.24
N GLU A 3 51.01 -15.28 -40.00
CA GLU A 3 50.20 -15.38 -38.76
C GLU A 3 49.36 -14.12 -38.48
N VAL A 4 49.86 -12.94 -38.84
CA VAL A 4 49.18 -11.66 -38.52
C VAL A 4 47.96 -11.42 -39.41
N LEU A 5 47.91 -12.03 -40.61
CA LEU A 5 46.83 -11.82 -41.57
C LEU A 5 45.55 -12.60 -41.22
N LEU A 6 45.65 -13.68 -40.42
CA LEU A 6 44.50 -14.51 -40.04
C LEU A 6 43.64 -13.90 -38.92
N LEU A 7 44.15 -12.94 -38.15
CA LEU A 7 43.43 -12.34 -37.02
C LEU A 7 42.44 -11.23 -37.41
N LEU A 8 42.48 -10.74 -38.66
CA LEU A 8 41.57 -9.67 -39.11
C LEU A 8 40.25 -10.19 -39.72
N ALA A 9 40.11 -11.51 -39.93
CA ALA A 9 38.94 -12.10 -40.55
C ALA A 9 37.76 -12.39 -39.59
N SER A 10 37.92 -12.12 -38.29
CA SER A 10 36.90 -12.47 -37.27
C SER A 10 36.17 -11.29 -36.66
N ILE A 11 36.21 -10.10 -37.26
CA ILE A 11 35.34 -8.99 -36.85
C ILE A 11 33.92 -9.28 -37.39
N ASN A 12 33.23 -10.18 -36.71
CA ASN A 12 31.78 -10.30 -36.81
C ASN A 12 31.19 -8.98 -36.33
N VAL A 13 30.56 -8.25 -37.25
CA VAL A 13 29.73 -7.10 -36.93
C VAL A 13 28.65 -7.59 -35.95
N ILE A 14 28.84 -7.31 -34.66
CA ILE A 14 27.81 -7.53 -33.65
C ILE A 14 26.75 -6.46 -33.91
N GLY A 15 25.77 -6.79 -34.75
CA GLY A 15 24.61 -5.95 -34.96
C GLY A 15 23.94 -5.71 -33.62
N TRP A 16 23.87 -4.46 -33.19
CA TRP A 16 23.04 -4.06 -32.06
C TRP A 16 21.58 -4.19 -32.46
N GLY A 17 21.05 -5.40 -32.31
CA GLY A 17 19.61 -5.64 -32.30
C GLY A 17 19.03 -5.00 -31.05
N VAL A 18 18.40 -3.84 -31.18
CA VAL A 18 17.59 -3.27 -30.11
C VAL A 18 16.35 -4.17 -30.02
N ALA A 19 16.39 -5.16 -29.12
CA ALA A 19 15.23 -5.97 -28.81
C ALA A 19 14.16 -5.04 -28.22
N GLY A 20 13.18 -4.68 -29.04
CA GLY A 20 12.01 -3.93 -28.60
C GLY A 20 11.33 -4.71 -27.48
N ARG A 21 11.46 -4.23 -26.25
CA ARG A 21 10.68 -4.76 -25.13
C ARG A 21 9.23 -4.39 -25.39
N SER A 22 8.42 -5.36 -25.80
CA SER A 22 6.97 -5.24 -25.71
C SER A 22 6.63 -5.11 -24.22
N PHE A 23 6.25 -3.90 -23.80
CA PHE A 23 5.70 -3.70 -22.46
C PHE A 23 4.31 -4.34 -22.47
N ASP A 24 4.22 -5.59 -22.03
CA ASP A 24 2.95 -6.24 -21.77
C ASP A 24 2.30 -5.52 -20.58
N CYS A 25 1.40 -4.59 -20.89
CA CYS A 25 0.52 -3.97 -19.90
C CYS A 25 -0.56 -4.99 -19.50
N ARG A 26 -0.15 -6.10 -18.87
CA ARG A 26 -1.08 -6.96 -18.15
C ARG A 26 -1.50 -6.21 -16.88
N PRO A 27 -2.79 -5.88 -16.71
CA PRO A 27 -3.28 -5.42 -15.43
C PRO A 27 -3.05 -6.53 -14.43
N THR A 28 -2.11 -6.33 -13.50
CA THR A 28 -1.98 -7.24 -12.37
C THR A 28 -3.20 -7.03 -11.48
N PRO A 29 -3.98 -8.06 -11.16
CA PRO A 29 -5.05 -7.93 -10.18
C PRO A 29 -4.38 -7.79 -8.82
N VAL A 30 -4.20 -6.56 -8.35
CA VAL A 30 -3.57 -6.32 -7.04
C VAL A 30 -4.39 -5.33 -6.21
N THR A 31 -5.62 -5.71 -5.87
CA THR A 31 -6.05 -5.38 -4.51
C THR A 31 -5.14 -6.19 -3.59
N LYS A 32 -4.13 -5.53 -3.00
CA LYS A 32 -3.32 -6.17 -1.95
C LYS A 32 -4.26 -6.48 -0.79
N PHE A 33 -4.77 -7.71 -0.75
CA PHE A 33 -5.58 -8.19 0.35
C PHE A 33 -4.77 -8.10 1.64
N ARG A 34 -5.28 -7.34 2.61
CA ARG A 34 -4.69 -7.27 3.94
C ARG A 34 -5.28 -8.44 4.73
N PRO A 35 -4.44 -9.38 5.21
CA PRO A 35 -4.95 -10.59 5.86
C PRO A 35 -5.66 -10.28 7.18
N HIS A 36 -5.45 -9.09 7.75
CA HIS A 36 -5.96 -8.71 9.06
C HIS A 36 -6.78 -7.44 8.95
N ARG A 37 -8.00 -7.50 9.46
CA ARG A 37 -8.99 -6.44 9.34
C ARG A 37 -9.76 -6.31 10.64
N VAL A 38 -9.99 -5.07 11.06
CA VAL A 38 -10.79 -4.71 12.23
C VAL A 38 -11.66 -3.50 11.89
N THR A 39 -12.79 -3.33 12.57
CA THR A 39 -13.57 -2.08 12.50
C THR A 39 -13.20 -1.13 13.64
N ILE A 40 -13.26 0.18 13.42
CA ILE A 40 -12.93 1.18 14.44
C ILE A 40 -13.84 1.09 15.69
N THR A 41 -15.05 0.56 15.53
CA THR A 41 -16.00 0.33 16.65
C THR A 41 -15.54 -0.74 17.63
N GLU A 42 -14.68 -1.68 17.22
CA GLU A 42 -14.06 -2.66 18.13
C GLU A 42 -13.15 -1.98 19.18
N PHE A 43 -12.69 -0.75 18.91
CA PHE A 43 -11.85 0.05 19.80
C PHE A 43 -12.62 1.13 20.57
N GLY A 44 -13.96 1.04 20.59
CA GLY A 44 -14.82 1.93 21.36
C GLY A 44 -15.16 3.25 20.68
N ALA A 45 -14.92 3.37 19.37
CA ALA A 45 -15.31 4.58 18.64
C ALA A 45 -16.83 4.69 18.46
N VAL A 46 -17.33 5.92 18.49
CA VAL A 46 -18.74 6.29 18.30
C VAL A 46 -18.86 7.22 17.09
N GLY A 47 -19.71 6.82 16.13
CA GLY A 47 -19.89 7.50 14.84
C GLY A 47 -20.90 8.65 14.84
N ASP A 48 -21.05 9.38 15.94
CA ASP A 48 -22.04 10.44 16.15
C ASP A 48 -21.58 11.85 15.68
N GLY A 49 -20.31 12.00 15.30
CA GLY A 49 -19.69 13.26 14.89
C GLY A 49 -19.39 14.23 16.03
N ILE A 50 -19.58 13.83 17.29
CA ILE A 50 -19.42 14.66 18.50
C ILE A 50 -18.40 14.03 19.45
N THR A 51 -18.44 12.70 19.60
CA THR A 51 -17.51 11.95 20.45
C THR A 51 -16.09 12.03 19.88
N LEU A 52 -15.12 12.43 20.71
CA LEU A 52 -13.72 12.49 20.32
C LEU A 52 -13.11 11.07 20.34
N ASN A 53 -12.89 10.51 19.15
CA ASN A 53 -12.45 9.13 18.94
C ASN A 53 -10.92 8.95 18.88
N THR A 54 -10.12 9.98 19.19
CA THR A 54 -8.64 9.93 19.08
C THR A 54 -8.06 8.68 19.74
N LYS A 55 -8.55 8.33 20.94
CA LYS A 55 -8.06 7.16 21.67
C LYS A 55 -8.40 5.84 20.99
N ALA A 56 -9.59 5.74 20.38
CA ALA A 56 -9.98 4.57 19.61
C ALA A 56 -9.09 4.39 18.37
N PHE A 57 -8.78 5.48 17.66
CA PHE A 57 -7.84 5.45 16.53
C PHE A 57 -6.42 5.05 16.96
N GLU A 58 -5.88 5.63 18.03
CA GLU A 58 -4.57 5.25 18.58
C GLU A 58 -4.51 3.76 18.96
N ASN A 59 -5.53 3.26 19.64
CA ASN A 59 -5.59 1.85 20.06
C ASN A 59 -5.69 0.92 18.84
N ALA A 60 -6.46 1.30 17.82
CA ALA A 60 -6.52 0.57 16.56
C ALA A 60 -5.16 0.54 15.86
N MET A 61 -4.44 1.67 15.79
CA MET A 61 -3.11 1.73 15.20
C MET A 61 -2.11 0.87 15.96
N PHE A 62 -2.12 0.93 17.29
CA PHE A 62 -1.27 0.10 18.15
C PHE A 62 -1.50 -1.40 17.88
N TYR A 63 -2.76 -1.83 17.85
CA TYR A 63 -3.11 -3.22 17.55
C TYR A 63 -2.65 -3.64 16.14
N LEU A 64 -2.98 -2.83 15.12
CA LEU A 64 -2.70 -3.16 13.72
C LEU A 64 -1.21 -3.14 13.39
N ASN A 65 -0.40 -2.40 14.15
CA ASN A 65 1.05 -2.33 13.94
C ASN A 65 1.74 -3.69 14.02
N SER A 66 1.20 -4.60 14.84
CA SER A 66 1.71 -5.96 15.04
C SER A 66 1.65 -6.86 13.79
N PHE A 67 1.05 -6.35 12.70
CA PHE A 67 0.89 -7.03 11.41
C PHE A 67 1.55 -6.28 10.25
N SER A 68 2.24 -5.17 10.52
CA SER A 68 2.91 -4.34 9.50
C SER A 68 3.97 -5.13 8.69
N ASP A 69 4.59 -6.14 9.29
CA ASP A 69 5.57 -7.06 8.71
C ASP A 69 4.96 -8.37 8.18
N LYS A 70 3.65 -8.60 8.41
CA LYS A 70 2.91 -9.83 8.05
C LYS A 70 1.94 -9.63 6.88
N GLY A 71 2.27 -8.71 5.97
CA GLY A 71 1.41 -8.32 4.85
C GLY A 71 0.51 -7.11 5.11
N GLY A 72 0.61 -6.52 6.30
CA GLY A 72 -0.11 -5.31 6.69
C GLY A 72 -1.52 -5.59 7.20
N ALA A 73 -2.25 -4.50 7.44
CA ALA A 73 -3.56 -4.56 8.08
C ALA A 73 -4.54 -3.58 7.44
N GLN A 74 -5.82 -3.81 7.70
CA GLN A 74 -6.92 -2.95 7.25
C GLN A 74 -7.72 -2.43 8.44
N LEU A 75 -7.93 -1.12 8.48
CA LEU A 75 -8.90 -0.49 9.37
C LEU A 75 -10.15 -0.16 8.56
N PHE A 76 -11.29 -0.72 8.96
CA PHE A 76 -12.59 -0.43 8.37
C PHE A 76 -13.33 0.64 9.20
N ILE A 77 -13.86 1.65 8.51
CA ILE A 77 -14.66 2.72 9.11
C ILE A 77 -16.09 2.61 8.54
N PRO A 78 -17.08 2.23 9.36
CA PRO A 78 -18.47 2.10 8.92
C PRO A 78 -19.12 3.48 8.67
N PRO A 79 -20.32 3.51 8.06
CA PRO A 79 -21.08 4.75 7.87
C PRO A 79 -21.25 5.51 9.19
N GLY A 80 -21.07 6.82 9.17
CA GLY A 80 -21.08 7.64 10.38
C GLY A 80 -20.08 8.79 10.32
N ARG A 81 -20.07 9.60 11.38
CA ARG A 81 -19.19 10.77 11.51
C ARG A 81 -18.22 10.53 12.67
N TRP A 82 -16.93 10.59 12.39
CA TRP A 82 -15.88 10.15 13.32
C TRP A 82 -14.98 11.33 13.66
N LEU A 83 -15.33 12.08 14.71
CA LEU A 83 -14.48 13.17 15.20
C LEU A 83 -13.22 12.60 15.84
N THR A 84 -12.06 13.07 15.44
CA THR A 84 -10.76 12.64 15.98
C THR A 84 -9.75 13.77 15.89
N GLY A 85 -8.85 13.82 16.86
CA GLY A 85 -7.61 14.58 16.74
C GLY A 85 -6.61 13.88 15.82
N SER A 86 -5.41 14.45 15.74
CA SER A 86 -4.30 13.84 15.00
C SER A 86 -3.90 12.49 15.60
N PHE A 87 -3.60 11.51 14.76
CA PHE A 87 -3.08 10.20 15.16
C PHE A 87 -2.06 9.69 14.15
N HIS A 88 -1.17 8.81 14.58
CA HIS A 88 -0.08 8.30 13.75
C HIS A 88 -0.54 7.12 12.89
N LEU A 89 -0.21 7.14 11.60
CA LEU A 89 -0.38 5.98 10.73
C LEU A 89 0.81 5.03 10.84
N ILE A 90 0.54 3.75 10.61
CA ILE A 90 1.55 2.69 10.57
C ILE A 90 1.89 2.30 9.12
N SER A 91 3.01 1.62 8.93
CA SER A 91 3.37 1.05 7.62
C SER A 91 2.41 -0.06 7.21
N HIS A 92 2.18 -0.19 5.89
CA HIS A 92 1.31 -1.23 5.30
C HIS A 92 -0.14 -1.26 5.80
N LEU A 93 -0.65 -0.13 6.31
CA LEU A 93 -2.06 0.05 6.60
C LEU A 93 -2.88 0.33 5.34
N THR A 94 -4.11 -0.17 5.31
CA THR A 94 -5.15 0.28 4.38
C THR A 94 -6.35 0.76 5.20
N VAL A 95 -6.76 2.02 5.04
CA VAL A 95 -7.98 2.54 5.65
C VAL A 95 -9.10 2.44 4.62
N VAL A 96 -10.18 1.74 4.97
CA VAL A 96 -11.36 1.60 4.12
C VAL A 96 -12.51 2.36 4.75
N LEU A 97 -12.94 3.43 4.08
CA LEU A 97 -14.12 4.19 4.43
C LEU A 97 -15.31 3.60 3.67
N ASP A 98 -16.31 3.14 4.41
CA ASP A 98 -17.56 2.74 3.78
C ASP A 98 -18.30 3.97 3.20
N LYS A 99 -19.31 3.72 2.37
CA LYS A 99 -20.19 4.78 1.89
C LYS A 99 -20.74 5.55 3.10
N GLU A 100 -20.72 6.88 3.01
CA GLU A 100 -21.21 7.80 4.07
C GLU A 100 -20.36 7.83 5.36
N ALA A 101 -19.18 7.19 5.39
CA ALA A 101 -18.20 7.40 6.45
C ALA A 101 -17.47 8.75 6.27
N VAL A 102 -17.45 9.59 7.32
CA VAL A 102 -16.78 10.90 7.33
C VAL A 102 -15.85 10.99 8.53
N ILE A 103 -14.56 11.19 8.30
CA ILE A 103 -13.60 11.52 9.36
C ILE A 103 -13.58 13.05 9.53
N LEU A 104 -13.82 13.50 10.76
CA LEU A 104 -13.77 14.93 11.12
C LEU A 104 -12.50 15.16 11.92
N GLY A 105 -11.65 16.09 11.48
CA GLY A 105 -10.50 16.54 12.27
C GLY A 105 -10.95 17.53 13.34
N SER A 106 -10.51 17.34 14.58
CA SER A 106 -10.57 18.40 15.58
C SER A 106 -9.47 19.42 15.33
N GLU A 107 -9.74 20.68 15.64
CA GLU A 107 -8.73 21.76 15.67
C GLU A 107 -7.65 21.53 16.74
#